data_AF-A0A6L7JJ91-F1
#
_entry.id   AF-A0A6L7JJ91-F1
#
_cell.length_a   1.000
_cell.length_b   1.000
_cell.length_c   1.000
_cell.angle_alpha   90.00
_cell.angle_beta   90.00
_cell.angle_gamma   90.00
#
_symmetry.space_group_name_H-M   'P 1'
#
loop_
_entity.id
_entity.type
_entity.pdbx_description
1 polymer ?
#
loop_
_entity_poly.entity_id
_entity_poly.type
_entity_poly.pdbx_seq_one_letter_code
_entity_poly.pdbx_strand_id
1 'polypeptide(L)'
;MQCQLYSTGTLQDCMGQPVTVIQKQTSRPGIYRFEINRSITGTGHEHYRADQDVVGERPVDELARRLFNRGGIVAVHVNSNIITVDMAKGETSEGLDDLIANLFIYYGPGVEVPTVPEED
;
A
#
# COMPACT_ATOMS: atom_id res chain seq x y z
N MET A 1 -4.05 15.30 19.26
CA MET A 1 -3.94 16.20 18.09
C MET A 1 -4.76 15.53 16.98
N GLN A 2 -5.97 16.03 16.72
CA GLN A 2 -6.96 15.38 15.87
C GLN A 2 -6.81 15.91 14.43
N CYS A 3 -6.51 15.04 13.45
CA CYS A 3 -6.67 15.39 12.03
C CYS A 3 -8.13 15.77 11.81
N GLN A 4 -8.41 17.06 11.59
CA GLN A 4 -9.76 17.53 11.31
C GLN A 4 -10.05 17.47 9.81
N LEU A 5 -11.23 16.94 9.47
CA LEU A 5 -11.82 17.00 8.15
C LEU A 5 -12.25 18.45 7.86
N TYR A 6 -11.55 19.14 6.96
CA TYR A 6 -12.03 20.40 6.40
C TYR A 6 -12.82 20.14 5.11
N SER A 7 -13.99 20.77 5.02
CA SER A 7 -15.09 20.52 4.08
C SER A 7 -14.81 20.83 2.60
N THR A 8 -13.56 21.00 2.17
CA THR A 8 -13.20 21.19 0.76
C THR A 8 -11.84 20.56 0.44
N GLY A 9 -11.87 19.25 0.16
CA GLY A 9 -11.13 18.61 -0.94
C GLY A 9 -9.60 18.64 -0.95
N THR A 10 -8.92 18.99 0.14
CA THR A 10 -7.46 18.81 0.24
C THR A 10 -7.14 18.20 1.61
N LEU A 11 -6.64 16.97 1.62
CA LEU A 11 -6.18 16.32 2.85
C LEU A 11 -4.93 17.05 3.36
N GLN A 12 -5.08 17.66 4.53
CA GLN A 12 -4.09 18.47 5.25
C GLN A 12 -3.04 17.59 5.94
N ASP A 13 -1.76 17.87 5.69
CA ASP A 13 -0.55 17.61 6.49
C ASP A 13 -0.44 16.30 7.28
N CYS A 14 -0.55 15.15 6.60
CA CYS A 14 0.26 14.00 6.98
C CYS A 14 1.60 14.14 6.25
N MET A 15 2.75 14.02 6.93
CA MET A 15 4.02 14.02 6.18
C MET A 15 4.05 12.78 5.27
N GLY A 16 4.15 13.04 3.97
CA GLY A 16 4.00 12.04 2.92
C GLY A 16 2.82 12.36 1.99
N GLN A 17 3.04 12.27 0.68
CA GLN A 17 1.97 12.50 -0.30
C GLN A 17 1.32 11.16 -0.69
N PRO A 18 -0.01 11.02 -0.59
CA PRO A 18 -0.70 9.84 -1.09
C PRO A 18 -0.49 9.67 -2.59
N VAL A 19 -0.57 8.43 -3.06
CA VAL A 19 -0.57 8.12 -4.49
C VAL A 19 -2.00 7.95 -4.99
N THR A 20 -2.25 8.34 -6.22
CA THR A 20 -3.52 8.04 -6.89
C THR A 20 -3.51 6.58 -7.29
N VAL A 21 -4.60 5.86 -7.02
CA VAL A 21 -4.75 4.44 -7.35
C VAL A 21 -5.89 4.27 -8.36
N ILE A 22 -5.64 3.51 -9.42
CA ILE A 22 -6.66 3.13 -10.39
C ILE A 22 -6.73 1.60 -10.45
N GLN A 23 -7.88 1.05 -10.09
CA GLN A 23 -8.15 -0.36 -10.31
C GLN A 23 -8.55 -0.61 -11.78
N LYS A 24 -7.86 -1.54 -12.43
CA LYS A 24 -8.16 -2.00 -13.78
C LYS A 24 -8.82 -3.38 -13.71
N GLN A 25 -9.81 -3.59 -14.57
CA GLN A 25 -10.39 -4.92 -14.75
C GLN A 25 -9.35 -5.86 -15.36
N THR A 26 -9.36 -7.11 -14.90
CA THR A 26 -8.59 -8.19 -15.50
C THR A 26 -9.56 -9.24 -16.03
N SER A 27 -9.12 -10.05 -17.00
CA SER A 27 -9.92 -11.15 -17.54
C SER A 27 -9.96 -12.39 -16.62
N ARG A 28 -9.19 -12.39 -15.52
CA ARG A 28 -9.04 -13.51 -14.61
C ARG A 28 -9.76 -13.22 -13.30
N PRO A 29 -10.84 -13.94 -12.97
CA PRO A 29 -11.51 -13.78 -11.67
C PRO A 29 -10.52 -13.97 -10.51
N GLY A 30 -10.66 -13.13 -9.47
CA GLY A 30 -9.78 -13.15 -8.30
C GLY A 30 -8.45 -12.43 -8.49
N ILE A 31 -8.12 -11.96 -9.70
CA ILE A 31 -6.91 -11.16 -9.94
C ILE A 31 -7.29 -9.70 -10.18
N TYR A 32 -6.70 -8.82 -9.39
CA TYR A 32 -6.92 -7.38 -9.45
C TYR A 32 -5.63 -6.66 -9.79
N ARG A 33 -5.71 -5.73 -10.74
CA ARG A 33 -4.58 -4.89 -11.14
C ARG A 33 -4.85 -3.46 -10.70
N PHE A 34 -3.87 -2.89 -10.02
CA PHE A 34 -3.85 -1.49 -9.62
C PHE A 34 -2.69 -0.79 -10.29
N GLU A 35 -2.94 0.45 -10.70
CA GLU A 35 -1.93 1.34 -11.25
C GLU A 35 -1.85 2.57 -10.38
N ILE A 36 -0.62 2.95 -10.01
CA ILE A 36 -0.39 4.18 -9.26
C ILE A 36 0.43 5.18 -10.07
N ASN A 37 0.36 6.46 -9.68
CA ASN A 37 1.07 7.55 -10.34
C ASN A 37 2.56 7.67 -9.94
N ARG A 38 3.15 6.61 -9.37
CA ARG A 38 4.53 6.55 -8.91
C ARG A 38 5.11 5.14 -9.07
N SER A 39 6.37 5.01 -9.47
CA SER A 39 7.07 3.72 -9.48
C SER A 39 7.52 3.33 -8.07
N ILE A 40 7.31 2.07 -7.67
CA ILE A 40 7.73 1.50 -6.37
C ILE A 40 9.04 0.72 -6.51
N THR A 41 9.20 -0.07 -7.57
CA THR A 41 10.34 -0.99 -7.74
C THR A 41 11.35 -0.54 -8.80
N GLY A 42 11.09 0.56 -9.53
CA GLY A 42 11.91 0.96 -10.67
C GLY A 42 11.87 -0.09 -11.79
N THR A 43 12.99 -0.79 -12.02
CA THR A 43 13.12 -1.90 -12.98
C THR A 43 12.93 -3.29 -12.34
N GLY A 44 12.79 -3.35 -11.02
CA GLY A 44 12.62 -4.59 -10.27
C GLY A 44 11.25 -5.25 -10.48
N HIS A 45 11.24 -6.58 -10.46
CA HIS A 45 10.02 -7.39 -10.43
C HIS A 45 9.97 -8.10 -9.10
N GLU A 46 9.01 -7.74 -8.26
CA GLU A 46 8.90 -8.29 -6.91
C GLU A 46 7.67 -9.18 -6.83
N HIS A 47 7.83 -10.35 -6.24
CA HIS A 47 6.76 -11.33 -6.09
C HIS A 47 6.77 -11.88 -4.66
N TYR A 48 5.64 -11.75 -3.99
CA TYR A 48 5.44 -12.18 -2.62
C TYR A 48 4.27 -13.15 -2.53
N ARG A 49 4.34 -14.06 -1.56
CA ARG A 49 3.29 -15.03 -1.28
C ARG A 49 2.90 -14.97 0.20
N ALA A 50 1.64 -15.25 0.49
CA ALA A 50 1.12 -15.20 1.86
C ALA A 50 1.75 -16.25 2.80
N ASP A 51 2.37 -17.30 2.26
CA ASP A 51 3.06 -18.36 2.99
C ASP A 51 4.56 -18.07 3.21
N GLN A 52 5.02 -16.86 2.90
CA GLN A 52 6.42 -16.45 3.00
C GLN A 52 6.56 -15.13 3.77
N ASP A 53 7.55 -15.08 4.66
CA ASP A 53 7.86 -13.86 5.40
C ASP A 53 8.45 -12.77 4.50
N VAL A 54 7.97 -11.55 4.69
CA VAL A 54 8.46 -10.36 3.97
C VAL A 54 9.47 -9.62 4.85
N VAL A 55 10.75 -9.87 4.61
CA VAL A 55 11.86 -9.44 5.49
C VAL A 55 12.50 -8.08 5.14
N GLY A 56 12.27 -7.55 3.94
CA GLY A 56 12.89 -6.28 3.49
C GLY A 56 12.20 -5.04 4.06
N GLU A 57 12.83 -3.87 3.94
CA GLU A 57 12.28 -2.59 4.43
C GLU A 57 11.97 -1.57 3.33
N ARG A 58 11.97 -2.02 2.06
CA ARG A 58 11.65 -1.14 0.93
C ARG A 58 10.15 -0.85 0.94
N PRO A 59 9.68 0.25 0.31
CA PRO A 59 8.25 0.54 0.21
C PRO A 59 7.42 -0.62 -0.38
N VAL A 60 7.99 -1.39 -1.31
CA VAL A 60 7.33 -2.58 -1.87
C VAL A 60 7.17 -3.71 -0.85
N ASP A 61 8.13 -3.89 0.05
CA ASP A 61 8.10 -4.90 1.10
C ASP A 61 7.04 -4.53 2.15
N GLU A 62 6.99 -3.26 2.54
CA GLU A 62 5.96 -2.74 3.44
C GLU A 62 4.56 -2.83 2.85
N LEU A 63 4.41 -2.52 1.56
CA LEU A 63 3.14 -2.70 0.86
C LEU A 63 2.67 -4.15 0.93
N ALA A 64 3.57 -5.11 0.64
CA ALA A 64 3.25 -6.52 0.70
C ALA A 64 2.80 -6.94 2.11
N ARG A 65 3.50 -6.49 3.16
CA ARG A 65 3.09 -6.74 4.56
C ARG A 65 1.71 -6.19 4.87
N ARG A 66 1.41 -4.94 4.52
CA ARG A 66 0.09 -4.32 4.75
C ARG A 66 -1.03 -5.10 4.05
N LEU A 67 -0.80 -5.51 2.82
CA LEU A 67 -1.74 -6.30 2.04
C LEU A 67 -1.98 -7.69 2.68
N PHE A 68 -0.92 -8.42 3.05
CA PHE A 68 -1.09 -9.73 3.70
C PHE A 68 -1.73 -9.61 5.09
N ASN A 69 -1.44 -8.57 5.86
CA ASN A 69 -2.08 -8.31 7.16
C ASN A 69 -3.60 -8.06 7.03
N ARG A 70 -4.05 -7.45 5.92
CA ARG A 70 -5.48 -7.32 5.61
C ARG A 70 -6.14 -8.68 5.35
N GLY A 71 -5.38 -9.66 4.88
CA GLY A 71 -5.84 -11.03 4.67
C GLY A 71 -6.61 -11.24 3.35
N GLY A 72 -6.92 -12.51 3.05
CA GLY A 72 -7.64 -12.89 1.85
C GLY A 72 -6.83 -12.80 0.54
N ILE A 73 -5.51 -12.64 0.64
CA ILE A 73 -4.59 -12.53 -0.51
C ILE A 73 -3.70 -13.76 -0.57
N VAL A 74 -3.49 -14.30 -1.77
CA VAL A 74 -2.60 -15.44 -2.04
C VAL A 74 -1.21 -14.97 -2.43
N ALA A 75 -1.14 -13.97 -3.32
CA ALA A 75 0.12 -13.45 -3.83
C ALA A 75 0.01 -11.98 -4.25
N VAL A 76 1.14 -11.28 -4.20
CA VAL A 76 1.29 -9.90 -4.67
C VAL A 76 2.47 -9.84 -5.64
N HIS A 77 2.24 -9.30 -6.83
CA HIS A 77 3.26 -9.06 -7.83
C HIS A 77 3.34 -7.55 -8.12
N VAL A 78 4.54 -6.98 -8.06
CA VAL A 78 4.76 -5.56 -8.28
C VAL A 78 5.82 -5.37 -9.36
N ASN A 79 5.47 -4.56 -10.36
CA ASN A 79 6.36 -4.13 -11.42
C ASN A 79 6.19 -2.62 -11.65
N SER A 80 7.24 -1.86 -11.34
CA SER A 80 7.25 -0.41 -11.41
C SER A 80 6.07 0.19 -10.64
N ASN A 81 5.02 0.66 -11.33
CA ASN A 81 3.82 1.27 -10.75
C ASN A 81 2.56 0.38 -10.84
N ILE A 82 2.72 -0.87 -11.31
CA ILE A 82 1.64 -1.84 -11.44
C ILE A 82 1.71 -2.83 -10.28
N ILE A 83 0.60 -2.96 -9.56
CA ILE A 83 0.43 -3.91 -8.47
C ILE A 83 -0.64 -4.90 -8.90
N THR A 84 -0.30 -6.18 -8.93
CA THR A 84 -1.24 -7.27 -9.22
C THR A 84 -1.42 -8.08 -7.95
N VAL A 85 -2.68 -8.22 -7.53
CA VAL A 85 -3.06 -8.95 -6.32
C VAL A 85 -3.86 -10.17 -6.74
N ASP A 86 -3.42 -11.34 -6.32
CA ASP A 86 -4.15 -12.61 -6.45
C ASP A 86 -4.90 -12.88 -5.14
N MET A 87 -6.23 -12.92 -5.21
CA MET A 87 -7.09 -13.07 -4.04
C MET A 87 -7.42 -14.54 -3.78
N ALA A 88 -7.60 -14.88 -2.52
CA ALA A 88 -8.17 -16.17 -2.14
C ALA A 88 -9.61 -16.29 -2.68
N LYS A 89 -10.07 -17.53 -2.86
CA LYS A 89 -11.39 -17.80 -3.47
C LYS A 89 -12.51 -17.20 -2.63
N GLY A 90 -13.32 -16.34 -3.24
CA GLY A 90 -14.48 -15.70 -2.59
C GLY A 90 -14.17 -14.34 -1.95
N GLU A 91 -12.91 -13.93 -1.94
CA GLU A 91 -12.48 -12.63 -1.42
C GLU A 91 -12.62 -11.52 -2.47
N THR A 92 -12.74 -10.28 -2.00
CA THR A 92 -12.93 -9.09 -2.83
C THR A 92 -11.75 -8.12 -2.70
N SER A 93 -11.57 -7.26 -3.69
CA SER A 93 -10.56 -6.20 -3.68
C SER A 93 -10.92 -4.98 -2.83
N GLU A 94 -11.96 -5.06 -2.01
CA GLU A 94 -12.46 -3.94 -1.21
C GLU A 94 -11.39 -3.46 -0.22
N GLY A 95 -11.16 -2.14 -0.20
CA GLY A 95 -10.20 -1.44 0.65
C GLY A 95 -8.72 -1.60 0.25
N LEU A 96 -8.41 -2.34 -0.83
CA LEU A 96 -7.03 -2.47 -1.29
C LEU A 96 -6.47 -1.18 -1.88
N ASP A 97 -7.32 -0.41 -2.55
CA ASP A 97 -6.99 0.91 -3.09
C ASP A 97 -6.59 1.90 -2.00
N ASP A 98 -7.33 1.95 -0.90
CA ASP A 98 -6.99 2.79 0.25
C ASP A 98 -5.65 2.39 0.89
N LEU A 99 -5.40 1.08 1.04
CA LEU A 99 -4.12 0.58 1.57
C LEU A 99 -2.94 0.98 0.66
N ILE A 100 -3.12 0.87 -0.66
CA ILE A 100 -2.10 1.25 -1.64
C ILE A 100 -1.89 2.77 -1.65
N ALA A 101 -2.97 3.56 -1.62
CA ALA A 101 -2.92 5.03 -1.66
C ALA A 101 -2.10 5.60 -0.50
N ASN A 102 -2.21 4.96 0.66
CA ASN A 102 -1.57 5.37 1.91
C ASN A 102 -0.16 4.80 2.12
N LEU A 103 0.43 4.14 1.12
CA LEU A 103 1.76 3.53 1.23
C LEU A 103 2.85 4.54 1.66
N PHE A 104 2.83 5.74 1.08
CA PHE A 104 3.84 6.78 1.32
C PHE A 104 3.46 7.78 2.40
N ILE A 105 2.40 7.51 3.17
CA ILE A 105 2.03 8.32 4.32
C ILE A 105 2.75 7.77 5.55
N TYR A 106 3.61 8.59 6.15
CA TYR A 106 4.47 8.18 7.26
C TYR A 106 3.82 8.44 8.63
N TYR A 107 3.04 9.52 8.76
CA TYR A 107 2.23 9.80 9.95
C TYR A 107 0.76 9.56 9.64
N GLY A 108 0.18 8.57 10.30
CA GLY A 108 -1.26 8.30 10.30
C GLY A 108 -1.74 8.09 11.74
N PRO A 109 -3.06 8.08 11.99
CA PRO A 109 -3.57 7.80 13.32
C PRO A 109 -3.05 6.44 13.82
N GLY A 110 -2.28 6.45 14.92
CA GLY A 110 -1.70 5.25 15.53
C GLY A 110 -0.24 4.94 15.20
N VAL A 111 0.44 5.77 14.39
CA VAL A 111 1.89 5.63 14.15
C VAL A 111 2.69 6.39 15.21
N GLU A 112 3.58 5.71 15.94
CA GLU A 112 4.49 6.36 16.90
C GLU A 112 5.49 7.27 16.17
N VAL A 113 5.58 8.52 16.61
CA VAL A 113 6.55 9.49 16.07
C VAL A 113 7.93 9.15 16.62
N PRO A 114 8.96 8.98 15.77
CA PRO A 114 10.32 8.79 16.26
C PRO A 114 10.76 9.99 17.09
N THR A 115 11.20 9.78 18.32
CA THR A 115 11.82 10.84 19.12
C THR A 115 13.25 11.04 18.63
N VAL A 116 13.56 12.25 18.16
CA VAL A 116 14.95 12.64 17.94
C VAL A 116 15.67 12.67 19.29
N PRO A 117 16.86 12.06 19.45
CA PRO A 117 17.65 12.25 20.66
C PRO A 117 17.99 13.73 20.80
N GLU A 118 17.83 14.29 22.00
CA GLU A 118 18.34 15.63 22.31
C GLU A 118 19.86 15.59 22.17
N GLU A 119 20.41 16.37 21.23
CA GLU A 119 21.86 16.55 21.13
C GLU A 119 22.30 17.52 22.23
N ASP A 120 23.11 17.01 23.18
CA ASP A 120 23.78 17.78 24.24
C ASP A 120 24.91 18.69 23.71
#